data_AF-A0A7Z9HH08-F1
#
_entry.id   AF-A0A7Z9HH08-F1
#
_cell.length_a   1.000
_cell.length_b   1.000
_cell.length_c   1.000
_cell.angle_alpha   90.00
_cell.angle_beta   90.00
_cell.angle_gamma   90.00
#
_symmetry.space_group_name_H-M   'P 1'
#
loop_
_entity.id
_entity.type
_entity.pdbx_description
1 polymer ?
#
loop_
_entity_poly.entity_id
_entity_poly.type
_entity_poly.pdbx_seq_one_letter_code
_entity_poly.pdbx_strand_id
1 'polypeptide(L)' 'MLPGVVGLIQATEIIKLILEGGAPLIGRLLLYDAMKMNFKEVRVRKDPECALCGEHPSVTELIDYKAFCDVPLPGAELPE' A
#
# COMPACT_ATOMS: atom_id res chain seq x y z
N MET A 1 -6.13 -15.58 -13.81
CA MET A 1 -6.84 -14.78 -12.77
C MET A 1 -5.82 -14.03 -11.92
N LEU A 2 -5.41 -12.83 -12.34
CA LEU A 2 -4.36 -12.04 -11.66
C LEU A 2 -4.75 -11.50 -10.26
N PRO A 3 -5.90 -10.82 -10.08
CA PRO A 3 -6.20 -10.19 -8.78
C PRO A 3 -6.39 -11.21 -7.64
N GLY A 4 -6.91 -12.41 -7.95
CA GLY A 4 -7.07 -13.47 -6.94
C GLY A 4 -5.73 -13.97 -6.39
N VAL A 5 -4.71 -14.12 -7.25
CA VAL A 5 -3.35 -14.49 -6.82
C VAL A 5 -2.75 -13.41 -5.93
N VAL A 6 -2.88 -12.14 -6.33
CA VAL A 6 -2.38 -11.00 -5.53
C VAL A 6 -3.07 -10.93 -4.17
N GLY A 7 -4.39 -11.14 -4.11
CA GLY A 7 -5.14 -11.15 -2.85
C GLY A 7 -4.69 -12.26 -1.89
N LEU A 8 -4.42 -13.47 -2.41
CA LEU A 8 -3.90 -14.57 -1.59
C LEU A 8 -2.47 -14.30 -1.09
N ILE A 9 -1.62 -13.66 -1.90
CA ILE A 9 -0.30 -13.21 -1.47
C ILE A 9 -0.44 -12.19 -0.33
N GLN A 10 -1.32 -11.19 -0.47
CA GLN A 10 -1.58 -10.20 0.58
C GLN A 10 -2.10 -10.85 1.87
N ALA A 11 -3.05 -11.79 1.78
CA ALA A 11 -3.54 -12.54 2.94
C ALA A 11 -2.42 -13.34 3.63
N THR A 12 -1.50 -13.90 2.83
CA THR A 12 -0.33 -14.62 3.35
C THR A 12 0.62 -13.68 4.10
N GLU A 13 0.85 -12.45 3.61
CA GLU A 13 1.64 -11.45 4.34
C GLU A 13 1.00 -11.08 5.70
N ILE A 14 -0.32 -10.95 5.75
CA ILE A 14 -1.05 -10.67 7.00
C ILE A 14 -0.82 -11.79 8.01
N ILE A 15 -0.90 -13.05 7.59
CA ILE A 15 -0.64 -14.20 8.47
C ILE A 15 0.78 -14.17 9.02
N LYS A 16 1.79 -13.86 8.20
CA LYS A 16 3.18 -13.73 8.66
C LYS A 16 3.34 -12.66 9.73
N LEU A 17 2.66 -11.52 9.57
CA LEU A 17 2.68 -10.44 10.56
C LEU A 17 2.01 -10.86 11.87
N ILE A 18 0.83 -11.50 11.81
CA ILE A 18 0.09 -11.97 12.99
C ILE A 18 0.88 -13.00 13.79
N LEU A 19 1.56 -13.90 13.10
CA LEU A 19 2.37 -14.95 13.73
C LEU A 19 3.74 -14.46 14.20
N GLU A 20 4.08 -13.18 13.97
CA GLU A 20 5.41 -12.60 14.22
C GLU A 20 6.54 -13.48 13.64
N GLY A 21 6.26 -14.12 12.50
CA GLY A 21 7.05 -15.23 11.99
C GLY A 21 7.33 -15.16 10.50
N GLY A 22 8.40 -15.82 10.07
CA GLY A 22 8.86 -15.80 8.68
C GLY A 22 9.50 -14.46 8.27
N ALA A 23 9.58 -14.22 6.96
CA ALA A 23 10.16 -13.01 6.39
C ALA A 23 9.08 -12.23 5.61
N PRO A 24 8.38 -11.25 6.23
CA PRO A 24 7.40 -10.44 5.53
C PRO A 24 8.07 -9.61 4.43
N LEU A 25 7.31 -9.23 3.41
CA LEU A 25 7.75 -8.43 2.25
C LEU A 25 7.95 -6.94 2.59
N ILE A 26 8.09 -6.58 3.87
CA ILE A 26 8.39 -5.21 4.29
C ILE A 26 9.68 -4.73 3.60
N GLY A 27 9.60 -3.56 2.95
CA GLY A 27 10.70 -2.99 2.16
C GLY A 27 11.01 -3.74 0.86
N ARG A 28 10.13 -4.65 0.41
CA ARG A 28 10.30 -5.41 -0.83
C ARG A 28 9.02 -5.35 -1.67
N LEU A 29 9.16 -4.87 -2.91
CA LEU A 29 8.11 -4.90 -3.91
C LEU A 29 8.15 -6.23 -4.64
N LEU A 30 7.07 -7.00 -4.55
CA LEU A 30 6.89 -8.23 -5.31
C LEU A 30 6.23 -7.91 -6.66
N LEU A 31 6.91 -8.23 -7.74
CA LEU A 31 6.39 -8.16 -9.10
C LEU A 31 5.95 -9.57 -9.52
N TYR A 32 4.70 -9.70 -9.95
CA TYR A 32 4.15 -10.94 -10.49
C TYR A 32 3.86 -10.77 -11.98
N ASP A 33 4.66 -11.45 -12.82
CA ASP A 33 4.40 -11.56 -14.25
C ASP A 33 3.50 -12.78 -14.49
N ALA A 34 2.21 -12.53 -14.69
CA ALA A 34 1.23 -13.60 -14.90
C ALA A 34 1.34 -14.27 -16.28
N MET A 35 1.98 -13.63 -17.26
CA MET A 35 2.13 -14.21 -18.60
C MET A 35 3.31 -15.18 -18.63
N LYS A 36 4.42 -14.81 -17.98
CA LYS A 36 5.60 -15.68 -17.83
C LYS A 36 5.59 -16.53 -16.57
N MET A 37 4.57 -16.37 -15.72
CA MET A 37 4.39 -17.08 -14.46
C MET A 37 5.63 -17.01 -13.56
N ASN A 38 6.19 -15.82 -13.38
CA ASN A 38 7.36 -15.62 -12.52
C ASN A 38 7.14 -14.51 -11.50
N PHE A 39 7.99 -14.55 -10.47
CA PHE A 39 8.03 -13.57 -9.40
C PHE A 39 9.40 -12.92 -9.36
N LYS A 40 9.43 -11.61 -9.12
CA LYS A 40 10.66 -10.85 -8.92
C LYS A 40 10.49 -9.93 -7.73
N GLU A 41 11.43 -9.97 -6.80
CA GLU A 41 11.49 -9.03 -5.68
C GLU A 41 12.43 -7.87 -6.01
N VAL A 42 12.01 -6.65 -5.68
CA VAL A 42 12.83 -5.44 -5.74
C VAL A 42 12.85 -4.82 -4.35
N ARG A 43 14.05 -4.54 -3.82
CA ARG A 43 14.17 -3.84 -2.54
C ARG A 43 13.83 -2.36 -2.72
N VAL A 44 12.92 -1.87 -1.89
CA VAL A 44 12.51 -0.46 -1.86
C VAL A 44 13.00 0.14 -0.55
N ARG A 45 13.62 1.31 -0.63
CA ARG A 45 14.07 2.06 0.54
C ARG A 45 13.16 3.26 0.73
N LYS A 46 12.95 3.64 1.99
CA LYS A 46 12.28 4.89 2.33
C LYS A 46 13.11 6.04 1.78
N ASP A 47 12.43 7.00 1.15
CA ASP A 47 13.04 8.25 0.72
C ASP A 47 13.06 9.23 1.91
N PRO A 48 14.24 9.72 2.36
CA PRO A 48 14.34 10.69 3.45
C PRO A 48 13.65 12.02 3.12
N GLU A 49 13.54 12.39 1.85
CA GLU A 49 12.89 13.62 1.39
C GLU A 49 11.40 13.42 1.04
N CYS A 50 10.82 12.27 1.41
CA CYS A 50 9.43 11.98 1.10
C CYS A 50 8.49 13.01 1.75
N ALA A 51 7.70 13.71 0.95
CA ALA A 51 6.75 14.73 1.40
C ALA A 51 5.74 14.23 2.45
N LEU A 52 5.48 12.92 2.54
CA LEU A 52 4.51 12.30 3.46
C LEU A 52 5.15 11.74 4.74
N CYS A 53 6.29 11.05 4.61
CA CYS A 53 6.87 10.30 5.72
C CYS A 53 8.37 10.52 5.91
N GLY A 54 8.99 11.42 5.15
CA GLY A 54 10.39 11.80 5.25
C GLY A 54 10.75 12.49 6.58
N GLU A 55 11.97 13.00 6.69
CA GLU A 55 12.45 13.69 7.91
C GLU A 55 11.75 15.05 8.11
N HIS A 56 11.34 15.69 7.02
CA HIS A 56 10.61 16.96 7.00
C HIS A 56 9.33 16.85 6.16
N PRO A 57 8.25 16.21 6.67
CA PRO A 57 7.01 16.04 5.93
C PRO A 57 6.36 17.39 5.61
N SER A 58 5.98 17.60 4.35
CA SER A 58 5.26 18.78 3.91
C SER A 58 3.76 18.52 3.71
N VAL A 59 3.36 17.26 3.58
CA VAL A 59 1.96 16.84 3.49
C VAL A 59 1.50 16.36 4.86
N THR A 60 0.70 17.17 5.54
CA THR A 60 0.23 16.91 6.91
C THR A 60 -1.28 16.64 7.00
N GLU A 61 -2.02 16.90 5.93
CA GLU A 61 -3.45 16.70 5.84
C GLU A 61 -3.85 16.12 4.48
N LEU A 62 -5.03 15.52 4.43
CA LEU A 62 -5.58 14.97 3.19
C LEU A 62 -6.17 16.09 2.36
N ILE A 63 -6.04 15.97 1.04
CA ILE A 63 -6.78 16.81 0.11
C ILE A 63 -8.28 16.51 0.19
N ASP A 64 -9.11 17.52 -0.04
CA ASP A 64 -10.55 17.34 -0.16
C ASP A 64 -10.87 16.66 -1.51
N TYR A 65 -11.13 15.35 -1.45
CA TYR A 65 -11.51 14.57 -2.62
C TYR A 65 -12.87 14.96 -3.21
N LYS A 66 -13.77 15.58 -2.44
CA LYS A 66 -15.02 16.13 -2.98
C LYS A 66 -14.73 17.34 -3.86
N ALA A 67 -13.86 18.23 -3.40
CA ALA A 67 -13.44 19.40 -4.17
C ALA A 67 -12.57 19.02 -5.39
N PHE A 68 -11.77 17.96 -5.29
CA PHE A 68 -10.83 17.56 -6.34
C PHE A 68 -11.41 16.58 -7.37
N CYS A 69 -12.15 15.55 -6.94
CA CYS A 69 -12.62 14.45 -7.79
C CYS A 69 -14.14 14.40 -8.01
N ASP A 70 -14.94 15.25 -7.35
CA ASP A 70 -16.41 15.18 -7.33
C ASP A 70 -16.96 13.78 -6.95
N VAL A 71 -16.20 13.05 -6.13
CA VAL A 71 -16.59 11.71 -5.65
C VAL A 71 -17.32 11.88 -4.32
N PRO A 72 -18.56 11.37 -4.18
CA PRO A 72 -19.26 11.37 -2.90
C PRO A 72 -18.57 10.40 -1.93
N LEU A 73 -18.10 10.91 -0.79
CA LEU A 73 -17.50 10.10 0.27
C LEU A 73 -18.60 9.36 1.05
N PRO A 74 -18.63 8.01 1.08
CA PRO A 74 -19.59 7.27 1.90
C PRO A 74 -19.29 7.48 3.39
N GLY A 75 -20.27 7.97 4.15
CA GLY A 75 -20.18 8.09 5.61
C GLY A 75 -19.55 9.39 6.15
N ALA A 76 -19.34 10.41 5.31
CA ALA A 76 -18.95 11.75 5.77
C ALA A 76 -20.19 12.54 6.24
N GLU A 77 -20.71 12.24 7.43
CA GLU A 77 -21.42 13.27 8.21
C GLU A 77 -20.35 14.16 8.86
N LEU A 78 -20.29 15.42 8.39
CA LEU A 78 -19.47 16.48 8.97
C LEU A 78 -20.28 17.25 10.02
N PRO A 79 -19.61 17.80 11.05
CA PRO A 79 -20.21 18.21 12.32
C PRO A 79 -21.11 19.45 12.22
N GLU A 80 -22.08 19.54 13.14
CA GLU A 80 -22.33 20.78 13.89
C GLU A 80 -21.60 20.71 15.24
#